data_AF-A0A958UU45-F1
#
_entry.id   AF-A0A958UU45-F1
#
_cell.length_a   1.000
_cell.length_b   1.000
_cell.length_c   1.000
_cell.angle_alpha   90.00
_cell.angle_beta   90.00
_cell.angle_gamma   90.00
#
_symmetry.space_group_name_H-M   'P 1'
#
loop_
_entity.id
_entity.type
_entity.pdbx_description
1 polymer ?
#
loop_
_entity_poly.entity_id
_entity_poly.type
_entity_poly.pdbx_seq_one_letter_code
_entity_poly.pdbx_strand_id
1 'polypeptide(L)'
;AESVVAFFASEENQRIISRLKEFGVQMEISAEKLANQSDKLKGLIFVVSGVFETVSRDELKQLIEDNGGKVSSSISSKTSFVVAGENMGPSKKQKAESLGVS
;
A
#
# COMPACT_ATOMS: atom_id res chain seq x y z
N ALA A 1 -5.94 20.22 -12.38
CA ALA A 1 -6.16 19.98 -10.93
C ALA A 1 -7.20 20.96 -10.37
N GLU A 2 -8.30 21.20 -11.08
CA GLU A 2 -9.26 22.28 -10.73
C GLU A 2 -10.37 21.83 -9.79
N SER A 3 -10.80 20.56 -9.89
CA SER A 3 -11.88 20.01 -9.05
C SER A 3 -11.53 19.98 -7.56
N VAL A 4 -10.28 19.65 -7.22
CA VAL A 4 -9.80 19.65 -5.82
C VAL A 4 -9.82 21.06 -5.24
N VAL A 5 -9.33 22.05 -5.99
CA VAL A 5 -9.32 23.45 -5.56
C VAL A 5 -10.74 23.99 -5.40
N ALA A 6 -11.63 23.70 -6.36
CA ALA A 6 -13.04 24.08 -6.29
C ALA A 6 -13.76 23.44 -5.09
N PHE A 7 -13.45 22.19 -4.76
CA PHE A 7 -13.99 21.51 -3.59
C PHE A 7 -13.64 22.25 -2.29
N PHE A 8 -12.37 22.61 -2.09
CA PHE A 8 -11.93 23.34 -0.89
C PHE A 8 -12.33 24.82 -0.87
N ALA A 9 -12.67 25.41 -2.02
CA ALA A 9 -13.17 26.78 -2.13
C ALA A 9 -14.68 26.90 -1.80
N SER A 10 -15.43 25.79 -1.84
CA SER A 10 -16.85 25.80 -1.49
C SER A 10 -17.05 25.98 0.03
N GLU A 11 -17.80 27.01 0.41
CA GLU A 11 -18.14 27.27 1.82
C GLU A 11 -18.87 26.09 2.48
N GLU A 12 -19.69 25.35 1.71
CA GLU A 12 -20.41 24.17 2.21
C GLU A 12 -19.41 23.09 2.63
N ASN A 13 -18.42 22.80 1.79
CA ASN A 13 -17.39 21.82 2.09
C ASN A 13 -16.52 22.25 3.26
N GLN A 14 -16.21 23.55 3.37
CA GLN A 14 -15.49 24.09 4.52
C GLN A 14 -16.28 23.90 5.82
N ARG A 15 -17.61 24.12 5.82
CA ARG A 15 -18.46 23.86 7.00
C ARG A 15 -18.47 22.39 7.37
N ILE A 16 -18.55 21.49 6.38
CA ILE A 16 -18.49 20.04 6.61
C ILE A 16 -17.13 19.66 7.23
N ILE A 17 -16.03 20.14 6.67
CA ILE A 17 -14.67 19.88 7.18
C ILE A 17 -14.53 20.39 8.62
N SER A 18 -14.98 21.62 8.91
CA SER A 18 -14.93 22.20 10.26
C SER A 18 -15.74 21.39 11.26
N ARG A 19 -16.95 20.97 10.88
CA ARG A 19 -17.78 20.09 11.72
C ARG A 19 -17.06 18.78 12.02
N LEU A 20 -16.49 18.13 11.00
CA LEU A 20 -15.73 16.88 11.21
C LEU A 20 -14.52 17.10 12.14
N LYS A 21 -13.81 18.23 12.01
CA LYS A 21 -12.72 18.60 12.93
C LYS A 21 -13.21 18.78 14.37
N GLU A 22 -14.35 19.43 14.58
CA GLU A 22 -14.96 19.60 15.91
C GLU A 22 -15.33 18.26 16.56
N PHE A 23 -15.75 17.27 15.76
CA PHE A 23 -16.00 15.90 16.22
C PHE A 23 -14.72 15.05 16.38
N GLY A 24 -13.53 15.65 16.22
CA GLY A 24 -12.25 14.98 16.44
C GLY A 24 -11.84 14.01 15.32
N VAL A 25 -12.39 14.16 14.11
CA VAL A 25 -11.99 13.33 12.97
C VAL A 25 -10.54 13.60 12.60
N GLN A 26 -9.74 12.54 12.48
CA GLN A 26 -8.34 12.64 12.12
C GLN A 26 -8.17 13.01 10.63
N MET A 27 -7.72 14.25 10.39
CA MET A 27 -7.51 14.81 9.04
C MET A 27 -6.06 14.73 8.57
N GLU A 28 -5.15 14.29 9.43
CA GLU A 28 -3.72 14.21 9.17
C GLU A 28 -3.21 12.80 9.50
N ILE A 29 -2.24 12.33 8.71
CA ILE A 29 -1.53 11.09 9.01
C ILE A 29 -0.78 11.31 10.34
N SER A 30 -0.90 10.37 11.28
CA SER A 30 -0.22 10.50 12.58
C SER A 30 1.30 10.58 12.40
N ALA A 31 1.96 11.37 13.24
CA ALA A 31 3.42 11.50 13.24
C ALA A 31 4.11 10.14 13.44
N GLU A 32 3.50 9.23 14.20
CA GLU A 32 3.96 7.86 14.40
C GLU A 32 3.93 7.04 13.10
N LYS A 33 2.90 7.23 12.26
CA LYS A 33 2.81 6.54 10.98
C LYS A 33 3.82 7.10 9.98
N LEU A 34 4.05 8.40 9.98
CA LEU A 34 5.12 9.05 9.21
C LEU A 34 6.53 8.62 9.67
N ALA A 35 6.74 8.45 10.99
CA ALA A 35 8.03 8.04 11.54
C ALA A 35 8.39 6.58 11.24
N ASN A 36 7.39 5.72 11.04
CA ASN A 36 7.58 4.32 10.67
C ASN A 36 7.72 4.10 9.15
N GLN A 37 7.66 5.16 8.34
CA GLN A 37 7.96 5.08 6.92
C GLN A 37 9.46 5.10 6.67
N SER A 38 9.92 4.33 5.68
CA SER A 38 11.33 4.30 5.29
C SER A 38 11.47 4.14 3.79
N ASP A 39 12.67 4.36 3.25
CA ASP A 39 12.98 4.15 1.83
C ASP A 39 13.70 2.81 1.58
N LYS A 40 13.68 1.88 2.55
CA LYS A 40 14.46 0.63 2.49
C LYS A 40 14.11 -0.25 1.28
N LEU A 41 12.86 -0.21 0.83
CA LEU A 41 12.36 -1.03 -0.27
C LEU A 41 12.22 -0.23 -1.58
N LYS A 42 12.80 0.97 -1.63
CA LYS A 42 12.67 1.88 -2.77
C LYS A 42 13.17 1.25 -4.07
N GLY A 43 12.30 1.28 -5.09
CA GLY A 43 12.59 0.74 -6.41
C GLY A 43 12.40 -0.77 -6.55
N LEU A 44 12.10 -1.48 -5.45
CA LEU A 44 11.77 -2.89 -5.49
C LEU A 44 10.28 -3.10 -5.76
N ILE A 45 9.97 -4.14 -6.54
CA ILE A 45 8.60 -4.52 -6.88
C ILE A 45 8.29 -5.87 -6.23
N PHE A 46 7.25 -5.89 -5.41
CA PHE A 46 6.79 -7.06 -4.67
C PHE A 46 5.51 -7.61 -5.27
N VAL A 47 5.34 -8.94 -5.23
CA VAL A 47 4.05 -9.59 -5.49
C VAL A 47 3.67 -10.38 -4.26
N VAL A 48 2.48 -10.12 -3.72
CA VAL A 48 1.97 -10.83 -2.54
C VAL A 48 0.98 -11.92 -3.00
N SER A 49 1.24 -13.18 -2.63
CA SER A 49 0.43 -14.32 -3.07
C SER A 49 0.32 -15.38 -1.98
N GLY A 50 -0.87 -15.95 -1.80
CA GLY A 50 -1.17 -16.90 -0.72
C GLY A 50 -2.00 -16.28 0.41
N VAL A 51 -2.25 -17.08 1.44
CA VAL A 51 -2.96 -16.76 2.67
C VAL A 51 -1.92 -16.57 3.77
N PHE A 52 -2.13 -15.56 4.61
CA PHE A 52 -1.22 -15.22 5.70
C PHE A 52 -2.03 -15.26 6.99
N GLU A 53 -1.56 -16.02 7.98
CA GLU A 53 -2.27 -16.18 9.26
C GLU A 53 -2.03 -15.00 10.21
N THR A 54 -0.83 -14.43 10.17
CA THR A 54 -0.37 -13.41 11.13
C THR A 54 -0.59 -11.97 10.67
N VAL A 55 -0.61 -11.72 9.37
CA VAL A 55 -0.72 -10.38 8.79
C VAL A 55 -1.63 -10.46 7.58
N SER A 56 -2.62 -9.58 7.46
CA SER A 56 -3.49 -9.58 6.30
C SER A 56 -2.72 -9.21 5.03
N ARG A 57 -3.26 -9.63 3.87
CA ARG A 57 -2.67 -9.26 2.58
C ARG A 57 -2.59 -7.74 2.40
N ASP A 58 -3.58 -7.01 2.89
CA ASP A 58 -3.63 -5.55 2.71
C ASP A 58 -2.70 -4.82 3.67
N GLU A 59 -2.50 -5.32 4.89
CA GLU A 59 -1.45 -4.82 5.80
C GLU A 59 -0.05 -5.06 5.21
N LEU A 60 0.19 -6.23 4.60
CA LEU A 60 1.46 -6.51 3.90
C LEU A 60 1.72 -5.51 2.77
N LYS A 61 0.67 -5.17 1.99
CA LYS A 61 0.80 -4.15 0.95
C LYS A 61 1.16 -2.79 1.53
N GLN A 62 0.45 -2.38 2.59
CA GLN A 62 0.72 -1.12 3.27
C GLN A 62 2.14 -1.08 3.82
N LEU A 63 2.60 -2.14 4.49
CA LEU A 63 3.98 -2.22 4.99
C LEU A 63 5.02 -2.08 3.88
N ILE A 64 4.80 -2.70 2.73
CA ILE A 64 5.70 -2.58 1.58
C ILE A 64 5.72 -1.14 1.06
N GLU A 65 4.54 -0.54 0.90
CA GLU A 65 4.39 0.84 0.40
C GLU A 65 4.93 1.89 1.37
N ASP A 66 4.66 1.72 2.67
CA ASP A 66 5.19 2.56 3.75
C ASP A 66 6.73 2.49 3.83
N ASN A 67 7.33 1.40 3.34
CA ASN A 67 8.79 1.25 3.24
C ASN A 67 9.34 1.58 1.83
N GLY A 68 8.54 2.24 0.97
CA GLY A 68 8.96 2.75 -0.33
C GLY A 68 8.92 1.74 -1.48
N GLY A 69 8.49 0.50 -1.21
CA GLY A 69 8.33 -0.56 -2.19
C GLY A 69 7.05 -0.42 -3.01
N LYS A 70 7.00 -1.07 -4.17
CA LYS A 70 5.79 -1.12 -5.00
C LYS A 70 5.19 -2.51 -5.01
N VAL A 71 3.88 -2.62 -4.82
CA VAL A 71 3.18 -3.89 -4.97
C VAL A 71 2.60 -4.03 -6.37
N SER A 72 2.80 -5.19 -7.00
CA SER A 72 2.15 -5.58 -8.25
C SER A 72 1.27 -6.82 -8.05
N SER A 73 0.20 -6.92 -8.83
CA SER A 73 -0.71 -8.08 -8.83
C SER A 73 -0.18 -9.26 -9.66
N SER A 74 0.84 -9.02 -10.49
CA SER A 74 1.35 -9.99 -11.47
C SER A 74 2.86 -10.16 -11.36
N ILE A 75 3.32 -11.41 -11.44
CA ILE A 75 4.74 -11.73 -11.52
C ILE A 75 5.23 -11.43 -12.94
N SER A 76 6.20 -10.53 -13.04
CA SER A 76 6.84 -10.08 -14.27
C SER A 76 8.36 -10.14 -14.13
N SER A 77 9.10 -9.95 -15.22
CA SER A 77 10.56 -9.84 -15.18
C SER A 77 11.07 -8.62 -14.39
N LYS A 78 10.19 -7.67 -14.04
CA LYS A 78 10.52 -6.51 -13.21
C LYS A 78 10.23 -6.76 -11.72
N THR A 79 9.59 -7.88 -11.38
CA THR A 79 9.30 -8.24 -9.99
C THR A 79 10.61 -8.57 -9.30
N SER A 80 10.90 -7.88 -8.20
CA SER A 80 12.10 -8.08 -7.39
C SER A 80 11.92 -9.24 -6.43
N PHE A 81 10.76 -9.33 -5.77
CA PHE A 81 10.48 -10.32 -4.74
C PHE A 81 9.03 -10.81 -4.79
N VAL A 82 8.81 -12.06 -4.38
CA VAL A 82 7.47 -12.63 -4.20
C VAL A 82 7.27 -13.01 -2.75
N VAL A 83 6.31 -12.38 -2.08
CA VAL A 83 5.92 -12.74 -0.72
C VAL A 83 4.90 -13.87 -0.82
N ALA A 84 5.36 -15.09 -0.55
CA ALA A 84 4.56 -16.31 -0.60
C ALA A 84 4.00 -16.67 0.78
N GLY A 85 2.67 -16.65 0.91
CA GLY A 85 1.94 -17.22 2.05
C GLY A 85 1.52 -18.67 1.80
N GLU A 86 0.74 -19.21 2.74
CA GLU A 86 0.13 -20.52 2.61
C GLU A 86 -0.78 -20.61 1.38
N ASN A 87 -0.87 -21.79 0.77
CA ASN A 87 -1.67 -22.01 -0.43
C ASN A 87 -1.36 -21.04 -1.58
N MET A 88 -0.09 -20.61 -1.74
CA MET A 88 0.31 -19.94 -2.96
C MET A 88 0.04 -20.84 -4.17
N GLY A 89 -0.80 -20.36 -5.10
CA GLY A 89 -1.21 -21.15 -6.26
C GLY A 89 -0.02 -21.66 -7.10
N PRO A 90 -0.07 -22.91 -7.60
CA PRO A 90 1.06 -23.57 -8.24
C PRO A 90 1.57 -22.82 -9.47
N SER A 91 0.68 -22.17 -10.24
CA SER A 91 1.03 -21.39 -11.42
C SER A 91 1.86 -20.14 -11.11
N LYS A 92 1.69 -19.54 -9.92
CA LYS A 92 2.48 -18.38 -9.48
C LYS A 92 3.83 -18.82 -8.93
N LYS A 93 3.88 -19.96 -8.23
CA LYS A 93 5.12 -20.57 -7.76
C LYS A 93 6.06 -20.90 -8.92
N GLN A 94 5.57 -21.64 -9.92
CA GLN A 94 6.35 -21.97 -11.11
C GLN A 94 6.83 -20.73 -11.86
N LYS A 95 6.01 -19.68 -11.93
CA LYS A 95 6.38 -18.44 -12.62
C LYS A 95 7.46 -17.64 -11.87
N ALA A 96 7.42 -17.63 -10.54
CA ALA A 96 8.48 -17.04 -9.72
C ALA A 96 9.81 -17.78 -9.91
N GLU A 97 9.78 -19.13 -9.80
CA GLU A 97 10.94 -19.99 -9.99
C GLU A 97 11.53 -19.85 -11.41
N SER A 98 10.68 -19.86 -12.44
CA SER A 98 11.10 -19.72 -13.84
C SER A 98 11.74 -18.37 -14.15
N LEU A 99 11.37 -17.32 -13.40
CA LEU A 99 11.91 -15.98 -13.56
C LEU A 99 13.08 -15.69 -12.61
N GLY A 100 13.49 -16.67 -11.79
CA GLY A 100 14.56 -16.50 -10.79
C GLY A 100 14.22 -15.48 -9.69
N VAL A 101 12.94 -15.17 -9.51
CA VAL A 101 12.47 -14.20 -8.51
C VAL A 101 12.34 -14.93 -7.18
N SER A 102 13.18 -14.54 -6.21
CA SER A 102 13.25 -15.12 -4.85
C SER A 102 12.64 -14.19 -3.82
#